data_AF-A0A8T3V9W3-F1
#
_entry.id   AF-A0A8T3V9W3-F1
#
_cell.length_a   1.000
_cell.length_b   1.000
_cell.length_c   1.000
_cell.angle_alpha   90.00
_cell.angle_beta   90.00
_cell.angle_gamma   90.00
#
_symmetry.space_group_name_H-M   'P 1'
#
loop_
_entity.id
_entity.type
_entity.pdbx_description
1 polymer ?
#
loop_
_entity_poly.entity_id
_entity_poly.type
_entity_poly.pdbx_seq_one_letter_code
_entity_poly.pdbx_strand_id
1 'polypeptide(L)'
;MNKFTDLNFKALVFGAAIAGAFILFGWQINDWLYPFASIGLLYAGYGQNNWKQGTLCGAIASTPIIVLTFQGYMGQFDGFFLTENGMMALTALILIIGAFVGFVGAWTKRSREMALAEQEKKQNIGKNKNKKKNKK
;
A
#
# COMPACT_ATOMS: atom_id res chain seq x y z
N MET A 1 10.19 24.90 -3.16
CA MET A 1 10.09 23.90 -2.06
C MET A 1 9.56 22.60 -2.63
N ASN A 2 10.42 21.59 -2.79
CA ASN A 2 10.11 20.35 -3.49
C ASN A 2 9.16 19.48 -2.63
N LYS A 3 7.89 19.34 -3.04
CA LYS A 3 6.89 18.49 -2.36
C LYS A 3 7.18 16.98 -2.47
N PHE A 4 8.22 16.59 -3.20
CA PHE A 4 8.62 15.21 -3.45
C PHE A 4 9.75 14.70 -2.53
N THR A 5 10.42 15.57 -1.78
CA THR A 5 11.55 15.18 -0.89
C THR A 5 11.13 14.43 0.38
N ASP A 6 9.84 14.32 0.69
CA ASP A 6 9.35 13.57 1.86
C ASP A 6 8.84 12.15 1.52
N LEU A 7 9.06 11.69 0.29
CA LEU A 7 8.69 10.32 -0.11
C LEU A 7 9.56 9.30 0.61
N ASN A 8 8.91 8.38 1.31
CA ASN A 8 9.60 7.27 1.96
C ASN A 8 9.92 6.19 0.91
N PHE A 9 11.06 6.35 0.24
CA PHE A 9 11.56 5.41 -0.77
C PHE A 9 11.78 4.01 -0.22
N LYS A 10 12.16 3.88 1.06
CA LYS A 10 12.32 2.57 1.69
C LYS A 10 11.00 1.81 1.69
N ALA A 11 9.92 2.45 2.13
CA ALA A 11 8.59 1.84 2.12
C ALA A 11 8.12 1.47 0.71
N LEU A 12 8.42 2.34 -0.28
CA LEU A 12 8.11 2.09 -1.68
C LEU A 12 8.82 0.85 -2.21
N VAL A 13 10.15 0.76 -2.05
CA VAL A 13 10.97 -0.35 -2.57
C VAL A 13 10.60 -1.66 -1.87
N PHE A 14 10.43 -1.65 -0.55
CA PHE A 14 10.01 -2.86 0.17
C PHE A 14 8.59 -3.29 -0.20
N GLY A 15 7.65 -2.35 -0.34
CA GLY A 15 6.29 -2.66 -0.76
C GLY A 15 6.23 -3.24 -2.17
N ALA A 16 6.98 -2.67 -3.10
CA ALA A 16 7.13 -3.18 -4.46
C ALA A 16 7.76 -4.58 -4.50
N ALA A 17 8.81 -4.81 -3.70
CA ALA A 17 9.47 -6.11 -3.60
C ALA A 17 8.55 -7.18 -3.01
N ILE A 18 7.77 -6.84 -1.97
CA ILE A 18 6.77 -7.75 -1.38
C ILE A 18 5.68 -8.10 -2.40
N ALA A 19 5.18 -7.10 -3.13
CA ALA A 19 4.17 -7.31 -4.16
C ALA A 19 4.68 -8.27 -5.25
N GLY A 20 5.90 -8.07 -5.74
CA GLY A 20 6.52 -8.96 -6.72
C GLY A 20 6.79 -10.37 -6.17
N ALA A 21 7.29 -10.48 -4.93
CA ALA A 21 7.58 -11.77 -4.30
C ALA A 21 6.34 -12.65 -4.16
N PHE A 22 5.19 -12.09 -3.75
CA PHE A 22 3.94 -12.85 -3.65
C PHE A 22 3.43 -13.33 -5.00
N ILE A 23 3.70 -12.60 -6.09
CA ILE A 23 3.34 -13.04 -7.44
C ILE A 23 4.23 -14.20 -7.87
N LEU A 24 5.54 -14.11 -7.62
CA LEU A 24 6.48 -15.20 -7.92
C LEU A 24 6.16 -16.47 -7.10
N PHE A 25 5.83 -16.31 -5.82
CA PHE A 25 5.40 -17.44 -4.99
C PHE A 25 4.02 -17.98 -5.42
N GLY A 26 3.12 -17.11 -5.89
CA GLY A 26 1.86 -17.51 -6.47
C GLY A 26 2.07 -18.46 -7.65
N TRP A 27 2.94 -18.06 -8.56
CA TRP A 27 3.29 -18.84 -9.74
C TRP A 27 3.98 -20.17 -9.40
N GLN A 28 4.89 -20.18 -8.40
CA GLN A 28 5.70 -21.36 -8.10
C GLN A 28 5.03 -22.35 -7.14
N ILE A 29 4.16 -21.88 -6.24
CA ILE A 29 3.66 -22.68 -5.11
C ILE A 29 2.14 -22.84 -5.18
N ASN A 30 1.40 -21.73 -5.18
CA ASN A 30 -0.06 -21.74 -5.12
C ASN A 30 -0.65 -20.39 -5.53
N ASP A 31 -1.56 -20.41 -6.51
CA ASP A 31 -2.30 -19.25 -7.00
C ASP A 31 -3.01 -18.45 -5.90
N TRP A 32 -3.32 -19.08 -4.76
CA TRP A 32 -3.90 -18.41 -3.60
C TRP A 32 -3.02 -17.31 -3.01
N LEU A 33 -1.74 -17.22 -3.40
CA LEU A 33 -0.82 -16.18 -2.97
C LEU A 33 -0.94 -14.87 -3.75
N TYR A 34 -1.53 -14.86 -4.96
CA TYR A 34 -1.65 -13.62 -5.75
C TYR A 34 -2.39 -12.49 -5.03
N PRO A 35 -3.52 -12.72 -4.31
CA PRO A 35 -4.19 -11.66 -3.57
C PRO A 35 -3.32 -11.01 -2.47
N PHE A 36 -2.34 -11.74 -1.93
CA PHE A 36 -1.44 -11.24 -0.88
C PHE A 36 -0.42 -10.23 -1.41
N ALA A 37 -0.25 -10.11 -2.74
CA ALA A 37 0.54 -9.03 -3.34
C ALA A 37 0.02 -7.64 -2.94
N SER A 38 -1.28 -7.53 -2.62
CA SER A 38 -1.89 -6.30 -2.11
C SER A 38 -1.28 -5.82 -0.78
N ILE A 39 -0.68 -6.70 0.02
CA ILE A 39 0.04 -6.33 1.26
C ILE A 39 1.24 -5.45 0.93
N GLY A 40 1.96 -5.75 -0.16
CA GLY A 40 3.08 -4.93 -0.63
C GLY A 40 2.64 -3.52 -1.01
N LEU A 41 1.53 -3.40 -1.73
CA LEU A 41 0.93 -2.12 -2.11
C LEU A 41 0.44 -1.32 -0.89
N LEU A 42 -0.21 -2.00 0.06
CA LEU A 42 -0.64 -1.40 1.33
C LEU A 42 0.56 -0.88 2.12
N TYR A 43 1.66 -1.64 2.18
CA TYR A 43 2.89 -1.24 2.88
C TYR A 43 3.55 -0.01 2.21
N ALA A 44 3.63 0.00 0.88
CA ALA A 44 4.15 1.14 0.13
C ALA A 44 3.37 2.44 0.42
N GLY A 45 2.04 2.33 0.51
CA GLY A 45 1.16 3.44 0.87
C GLY A 45 1.23 3.84 2.34
N TYR A 46 1.24 2.86 3.25
CA TYR A 46 1.28 3.07 4.70
C TYR A 46 2.55 3.80 5.14
N GLY A 47 3.69 3.56 4.47
CA GLY A 47 4.94 4.23 4.82
C GLY A 47 4.99 5.73 4.52
N GLN A 48 3.99 6.28 3.80
CA GLN A 48 3.96 7.68 3.40
C GLN A 48 3.29 8.59 4.44
N ASN A 49 3.58 9.88 4.37
CA ASN A 49 3.03 10.87 5.31
C ASN A 49 1.72 11.49 4.82
N ASN A 50 1.49 11.54 3.51
CA ASN A 50 0.29 12.12 2.91
C ASN A 50 -0.49 11.08 2.12
N TRP A 51 -1.82 11.18 2.16
CA TRP A 51 -2.71 10.34 1.35
C TRP A 51 -2.39 10.42 -0.15
N LYS A 52 -2.10 11.62 -0.68
CA LYS A 52 -1.69 11.83 -2.09
C LYS A 52 -0.37 11.10 -2.44
N GLN A 53 0.59 11.13 -1.52
CA GLN A 53 1.87 10.42 -1.69
C GLN A 53 1.66 8.91 -1.58
N GLY A 54 0.80 8.45 -0.67
CA GLY A 54 0.41 7.04 -0.56
C GLY A 54 -0.25 6.50 -1.83
N THR A 55 -1.16 7.27 -2.42
CA THR A 55 -1.77 6.93 -3.73
C THR A 55 -0.72 6.82 -4.83
N LEU A 56 0.18 7.80 -4.95
CA LEU A 56 1.22 7.78 -5.97
C LEU A 56 2.22 6.62 -5.76
N CYS A 57 2.61 6.38 -4.50
CA CYS A 57 3.48 5.26 -4.14
C CYS A 57 2.83 3.91 -4.41
N GLY A 58 1.52 3.76 -4.18
CA GLY A 58 0.78 2.54 -4.53
C GLY A 58 0.80 2.27 -6.03
N ALA A 59 0.60 3.31 -6.85
CA ALA A 59 0.68 3.19 -8.31
C ALA A 59 2.08 2.78 -8.76
N ILE A 60 3.13 3.41 -8.22
CA ILE A 60 4.52 3.06 -8.57
C ILE A 60 4.89 1.67 -8.04
N ALA A 61 4.43 1.29 -6.85
CA ALA A 61 4.67 -0.03 -6.27
C ALA A 61 3.96 -1.16 -7.04
N SER A 62 3.03 -0.83 -7.93
CA SER A 62 2.37 -1.80 -8.81
C SER A 62 3.18 -2.09 -10.09
N THR A 63 4.26 -1.36 -10.35
CA THR A 63 5.14 -1.62 -11.51
C THR A 63 5.68 -3.06 -11.56
N PRO A 64 6.15 -3.69 -10.47
CA PRO A 64 6.54 -5.10 -10.50
C PRO A 64 5.38 -6.03 -10.87
N ILE A 65 4.15 -5.69 -10.48
CA ILE A 65 2.96 -6.46 -10.86
C ILE A 65 2.80 -6.40 -12.37
N ILE A 66 2.84 -5.21 -12.96
CA ILE A 66 2.72 -4.99 -14.41
C ILE A 66 3.78 -5.81 -15.18
N VAL A 67 5.04 -5.72 -14.74
CA VAL A 67 6.15 -6.44 -15.38
C VAL A 67 5.94 -7.96 -15.31
N LEU A 68 5.58 -8.49 -14.13
CA LEU A 68 5.36 -9.92 -13.94
C LEU A 68 4.12 -10.43 -14.69
N THR A 69 3.06 -9.62 -14.76
CA THR A 69 1.86 -9.90 -15.55
C THR A 69 2.21 -10.07 -17.03
N PHE A 70 2.99 -9.15 -17.61
CA PHE A 70 3.40 -9.25 -19.02
C PHE A 70 4.45 -10.32 -19.30
N GLN A 71 5.20 -10.74 -18.30
CA GLN A 71 6.08 -11.91 -18.39
C GLN A 71 5.33 -13.25 -18.29
N GLY A 72 4.01 -13.24 -18.06
CA GLY A 72 3.17 -14.44 -18.01
C GLY A 72 3.12 -15.13 -16.65
N TYR A 73 3.66 -14.53 -15.58
CA TYR A 73 3.62 -15.10 -14.22
C TYR A 73 2.21 -15.11 -13.61
N MET A 74 1.24 -14.43 -14.23
CA MET A 74 -0.18 -14.46 -13.84
C MET A 74 -1.05 -15.26 -14.84
N GLY A 75 -0.42 -16.05 -15.71
CA GLY A 75 -1.07 -16.76 -16.80
C GLY A 75 -0.86 -16.10 -18.15
N GLN A 76 -1.04 -16.88 -19.22
CA GLN A 76 -1.01 -16.36 -20.58
C GLN A 76 -2.34 -15.68 -20.91
N PHE A 77 -2.25 -14.44 -21.38
CA PHE A 77 -3.40 -13.71 -21.89
C PHE A 77 -3.57 -14.00 -23.38
N ASP A 78 -4.82 -14.15 -23.83
CA ASP A 78 -5.16 -14.32 -25.24
C ASP A 78 -6.17 -13.25 -25.70
N GLY A 79 -6.28 -13.06 -27.02
CA GLY A 79 -7.24 -12.16 -27.65
C GLY A 79 -6.94 -10.68 -27.38
N PHE A 80 -7.94 -9.95 -26.86
CA PHE A 80 -7.88 -8.49 -26.69
C PHE A 80 -6.66 -8.02 -25.88
N PHE A 81 -6.23 -8.79 -24.88
CA PHE A 81 -5.13 -8.45 -23.99
C PHE A 81 -3.74 -8.54 -24.64
N LEU A 82 -3.62 -9.13 -25.84
CA LEU A 82 -2.39 -9.10 -26.67
C LEU A 82 -2.33 -7.87 -27.59
N THR A 83 -3.43 -7.14 -27.75
CA THR A 83 -3.44 -5.89 -28.54
C THR A 83 -2.78 -4.76 -27.76
N GLU A 84 -2.23 -3.78 -28.47
CA GLU A 84 -1.64 -2.58 -27.85
C GLU A 84 -2.64 -1.87 -26.92
N ASN A 85 -3.89 -1.75 -27.37
CA ASN A 85 -4.97 -1.15 -26.57
C ASN A 85 -5.31 -1.98 -25.33
N GLY A 86 -5.30 -3.31 -25.42
CA GLY A 86 -5.56 -4.20 -24.30
C GLY A 86 -4.45 -4.19 -23.26
N MET A 87 -3.19 -4.18 -23.69
CA MET A 87 -2.04 -4.04 -22.80
C MET A 87 -2.04 -2.68 -22.07
N MET A 88 -2.36 -1.59 -22.78
CA MET A 88 -2.49 -0.27 -22.17
C MET A 88 -3.66 -0.23 -21.17
N ALA A 89 -4.82 -0.80 -21.52
CA ALA A 89 -5.97 -0.86 -20.63
C ALA A 89 -5.68 -1.67 -19.36
N LEU A 90 -5.01 -2.82 -19.49
CA LEU A 90 -4.59 -3.65 -18.36
C LEU A 90 -3.59 -2.92 -17.46
N THR A 91 -2.59 -2.26 -18.05
CA THR A 91 -1.61 -1.44 -17.32
C THR A 91 -2.31 -0.32 -16.54
N ALA A 92 -3.21 0.41 -17.18
CA ALA A 92 -3.97 1.48 -16.55
C ALA A 92 -4.82 0.95 -15.38
N LEU A 93 -5.46 -0.22 -15.56
CA LEU A 93 -6.26 -0.86 -14.53
C LEU A 93 -5.40 -1.27 -13.33
N ILE A 94 -4.24 -1.88 -13.55
CA ILE A 94 -3.30 -2.24 -12.48
C ILE A 94 -2.81 -0.98 -11.75
N LEU A 95 -2.49 0.10 -12.46
CA LEU A 95 -2.08 1.37 -11.86
C LEU A 95 -3.20 2.00 -11.02
N ILE A 96 -4.45 1.97 -11.49
CA ILE A 96 -5.62 2.50 -10.77
C ILE A 96 -5.85 1.69 -9.49
N ILE A 97 -5.81 0.35 -9.57
CA ILE A 97 -5.96 -0.52 -8.41
C ILE A 97 -4.79 -0.31 -7.43
N GLY A 98 -3.55 -0.24 -7.94
CA GLY A 98 -2.37 0.05 -7.15
C GLY A 98 -2.47 1.38 -6.41
N ALA A 99 -2.93 2.42 -7.09
CA ALA A 99 -3.18 3.74 -6.52
C ALA A 99 -4.23 3.69 -5.41
N PHE A 100 -5.33 2.96 -5.63
CA PHE A 100 -6.39 2.79 -4.65
C PHE A 100 -5.92 2.04 -3.40
N VAL A 101 -5.19 0.94 -3.57
CA VAL A 101 -4.65 0.16 -2.43
C VAL A 101 -3.61 0.99 -1.66
N GLY A 102 -2.73 1.72 -2.34
CA GLY A 102 -1.79 2.64 -1.68
C GLY A 102 -2.49 3.78 -0.93
N PHE A 103 -3.59 4.30 -1.47
CA PHE A 103 -4.45 5.26 -0.77
C PHE A 103 -5.02 4.67 0.53
N VAL A 104 -5.56 3.45 0.47
CA VAL A 104 -6.09 2.75 1.65
C VAL A 104 -4.99 2.57 2.69
N GLY A 105 -3.79 2.15 2.30
CA GLY A 105 -2.64 2.01 3.22
C GLY A 105 -2.29 3.31 3.95
N ALA A 106 -2.23 4.43 3.23
CA ALA A 106 -1.99 5.73 3.82
C ALA A 106 -3.14 6.22 4.71
N TRP A 107 -4.38 5.91 4.34
CA TRP A 107 -5.55 6.24 5.14
C TRP A 107 -5.57 5.47 6.46
N THR A 108 -5.20 4.17 6.44
CA THR A 108 -5.08 3.34 7.64
C THR A 108 -4.04 3.89 8.63
N LYS A 109 -2.87 4.35 8.15
CA LYS A 109 -1.87 5.01 9.02
C LYS A 109 -2.47 6.22 9.73
N ARG A 110 -3.14 7.08 8.97
CA ARG A 110 -3.76 8.30 9.52
C ARG A 110 -4.82 7.99 10.57
N SER A 111 -5.68 7.00 10.32
CA SER A 111 -6.71 6.56 11.28
C SER A 111 -6.08 5.98 12.55
N ARG A 112 -4.97 5.26 12.44
CA ARG A 112 -4.23 4.72 13.59
C ARG A 112 -3.59 5.82 14.44
N GLU A 113 -2.97 6.81 13.82
CA GLU A 113 -2.39 7.96 14.52
C GLU A 113 -3.46 8.75 15.29
N MET A 114 -4.64 8.95 14.69
CA MET A 114 -5.77 9.58 15.38
C MET A 114 -6.26 8.76 16.58
N ALA A 115 -6.35 7.44 16.45
CA ALA A 115 -6.78 6.57 17.54
C ALA A 115 -5.78 6.56 18.70
N LEU A 116 -4.47 6.55 18.43
CA LEU A 116 -3.43 6.63 19.45
C LEU A 116 -3.48 7.98 20.19
N ALA A 117 -3.64 9.09 19.48
CA ALA A 117 -3.77 10.40 20.09
C ALA A 117 -5.02 10.52 20.99
N GLU A 118 -6.12 9.86 20.62
CA GLU A 118 -7.33 9.83 21.45
C GLU A 118 -7.14 8.97 22.71
N GLN A 119 -6.41 7.86 22.61
CA GLN A 119 -6.04 7.03 23.76
C GLN A 119 -5.11 7.78 24.73
N GLU A 120 -4.10 8.49 24.23
CA GLU A 120 -3.22 9.31 25.06
C GLU A 120 -3.99 10.41 25.81
N LYS A 121 -4.92 11.09 25.13
CA LYS A 121 -5.80 12.07 25.78
C LYS A 121 -6.64 11.43 26.90
N LYS A 122 -7.24 10.27 26.66
CA LYS A 122 -8.03 9.54 27.68
C LYS A 122 -7.17 9.07 28.86
N GLN A 123 -5.94 8.58 28.62
CA GLN A 123 -5.02 8.18 29.67
C GLN A 123 -4.52 9.36 30.51
N ASN A 124 -4.22 10.51 29.88
CA ASN A 124 -3.77 11.71 30.58
C ASN A 124 -4.89 12.34 31.43
N ILE A 125 -6.15 12.27 30.98
CA ILE A 125 -7.32 12.68 31.78
C ILE A 125 -7.51 11.75 32.99
N GLY A 126 -7.34 10.42 32.84
CA GLY A 126 -7.41 9.45 33.93
C GLY A 126 -6.31 9.65 34.99
N LYS A 127 -5.06 9.88 34.57
CA LYS A 127 -3.93 10.17 35.47
C LYS A 127 -4.13 11.47 36.26
N ASN A 128 -4.69 12.52 35.64
CA ASN A 128 -5.00 13.77 36.34
C ASN A 128 -6.16 13.64 37.34
N LYS A 129 -7.16 12.77 37.08
CA LYS A 129 -8.21 12.46 38.07
C LYS A 129 -7.65 11.73 39.31
N ASN A 130 -6.74 10.77 39.13
CA ASN A 130 -6.10 10.08 40.27
C ASN A 130 -5.17 11.01 41.07
N LYS A 131 -4.43 11.91 40.43
CA LYS A 131 -3.62 12.93 41.13
C LYS A 131 -4.46 13.90 41.97
N LYS A 132 -5.68 14.23 41.53
CA LYS A 132 -6.62 15.05 42.32
C LYS A 132 -7.25 14.30 43.49
N LYS A 133 -7.42 12.97 43.38
CA LYS A 133 -8.00 12.14 44.44
C LYS A 133 -7.05 11.90 45.61
N ASN A 134 -5.74 11.78 45.35
CA ASN A 134 -4.69 11.64 46.37
C ASN A 134 -4.25 12.98 47.02
N LYS A 135 -4.87 14.11 46.66
CA LYS A 135 -4.59 15.44 47.25
C LYS A 135 -5.71 15.95 48.17
N LYS A 136 -6.76 15.15 48.38
CA LYS A 136 -7.76 15.35 49.45
C LYS A 136 -7.46 14.39 50.57
#